data_AF-A0A0M0HZ26-F1
#
_entry.id   AF-A0A0M0HZ26-F1
#
_cell.length_a   1.000
_cell.length_b   1.000
_cell.length_c   1.000
_cell.angle_alpha   90.00
_cell.angle_beta   90.00
_cell.angle_gamma   90.00
#
_symmetry.space_group_name_H-M   'P 1'
#
loop_
_entity.id
_entity.type
_entity.pdbx_description
1 polymer ?
#
loop_
_entity_poly.entity_id
_entity_poly.type
_entity_poly.pdbx_seq_one_letter_code
_entity_poly.pdbx_strand_id
1 'polypeptide(L)'
;MTAIKIDKKMCQTLRSELNLAFEEIKRKTGVTIEVGNMSYDPDGSKATAKITMLGTSEDGTVVSPEYKTLVSYLYAFPYLNEEKIKREFKCNGEWYVLTGFNSRARKNPFIGSCVEGANKGKSFVFPADTIEAMFTNEKFLRN
;
A
#
# COMPACT_ATOMS: atom_id res chain seq x y z
N MET A 1 -41.46 -9.71 -12.31
CA MET A 1 -40.06 -9.26 -12.48
C MET A 1 -39.43 -9.21 -11.11
N THR A 2 -38.54 -10.15 -10.80
CA THR A 2 -37.92 -10.25 -9.47
C THR A 2 -36.90 -9.12 -9.36
N ALA A 3 -37.17 -8.14 -8.47
CA ALA A 3 -36.25 -7.05 -8.22
C ALA A 3 -34.93 -7.63 -7.67
N ILE A 4 -33.89 -7.65 -8.50
CA ILE A 4 -32.53 -7.97 -8.08
C ILE A 4 -32.09 -6.80 -7.20
N LYS A 5 -32.34 -6.90 -5.89
CA LYS A 5 -31.81 -5.93 -4.94
C LYS A 5 -30.33 -6.22 -4.74
N ILE A 6 -29.50 -5.24 -5.07
CA ILE A 6 -28.08 -5.27 -4.72
C ILE A 6 -27.99 -5.09 -3.20
N ASP A 7 -27.83 -6.20 -2.48
CA ASP A 7 -27.71 -6.25 -1.03
C ASP A 7 -26.24 -6.45 -0.61
N LYS A 8 -25.91 -6.14 0.65
CA LYS A 8 -24.56 -6.21 1.21
C LYS A 8 -23.88 -7.56 0.97
N LYS A 9 -24.64 -8.66 1.10
CA LYS A 9 -24.13 -10.02 0.84
C LYS A 9 -23.75 -10.22 -0.63
N MET A 10 -24.54 -9.70 -1.55
CA MET A 10 -24.28 -9.82 -2.99
C MET A 10 -23.04 -9.01 -3.41
N CYS A 11 -22.85 -7.81 -2.85
CA CYS A 11 -21.62 -7.04 -3.04
C CYS A 11 -20.39 -7.75 -2.47
N GLN A 12 -20.51 -8.45 -1.33
CA GLN A 12 -19.40 -9.23 -0.76
C GLN A 12 -19.05 -10.43 -1.65
N THR A 13 -20.05 -11.19 -2.12
CA THR A 13 -19.83 -12.32 -3.03
C THR A 13 -19.19 -11.86 -4.34
N LEU A 14 -19.72 -10.80 -4.97
CA LEU A 14 -19.14 -10.24 -6.19
C LEU A 14 -17.72 -9.74 -5.98
N ARG A 15 -17.42 -9.15 -4.82
CA ARG A 15 -16.05 -8.72 -4.49
C ARG A 15 -15.11 -9.91 -4.36
N SER A 16 -15.53 -10.99 -3.72
CA SER A 16 -14.73 -12.21 -3.60
C SER A 16 -14.49 -12.87 -4.96
N GLU A 17 -15.52 -12.98 -5.81
CA GLU A 17 -15.39 -13.54 -7.15
C GLU A 17 -14.50 -12.68 -8.05
N LEU A 18 -14.64 -11.35 -7.99
CA LEU A 18 -13.79 -10.43 -8.73
C LEU A 18 -12.34 -10.49 -8.26
N ASN A 19 -12.10 -10.55 -6.94
CA ASN A 19 -10.73 -10.72 -6.43
C ASN A 19 -10.08 -12.02 -6.92
N LEU A 20 -10.82 -13.13 -6.96
CA LEU A 20 -10.32 -14.40 -7.51
C LEU A 20 -9.98 -14.28 -9.01
N ALA A 21 -10.85 -13.65 -9.80
CA ALA A 21 -10.58 -13.39 -11.21
C ALA A 21 -9.37 -12.44 -11.41
N PHE A 22 -9.19 -11.47 -10.52
CA PHE A 22 -8.06 -10.55 -10.54
C PHE A 22 -6.74 -11.19 -10.10
N GLU A 23 -6.76 -12.20 -9.23
CA GLU A 23 -5.57 -13.01 -8.94
C GLU A 23 -5.09 -13.79 -10.17
N GLU A 24 -6.02 -14.30 -10.99
CA GLU A 24 -5.65 -14.95 -12.26
C GLU A 24 -5.04 -13.98 -13.26
N ILE A 25 -5.58 -12.75 -13.34
CA ILE A 25 -5.04 -11.68 -14.19
C ILE A 25 -3.66 -11.26 -13.69
N LYS A 26 -3.48 -11.11 -12.37
CA LYS A 26 -2.17 -10.85 -11.74
C LYS A 26 -1.12 -11.86 -12.16
N ARG A 27 -1.48 -13.15 -12.20
CA ARG A 27 -0.60 -14.23 -12.67
C ARG A 27 -0.22 -14.13 -14.15
N LYS A 28 -1.11 -13.59 -15.00
CA LYS A 28 -0.91 -13.52 -16.46
C LYS A 28 -0.19 -12.26 -16.92
N THR A 29 -0.44 -11.13 -16.28
CA THR A 29 0.05 -9.82 -16.74
C THR A 29 1.04 -9.16 -15.79
N GLY A 30 1.25 -9.72 -14.59
CA GLY A 30 2.11 -9.09 -13.60
C GLY A 30 1.56 -7.73 -13.16
N VAL A 31 0.24 -7.56 -13.10
CA VAL A 31 -0.40 -6.32 -12.59
C VAL A 31 -1.31 -6.71 -11.42
N THR A 32 -1.12 -6.08 -10.27
CA THR A 32 -1.95 -6.34 -9.09
C THR A 32 -3.19 -5.46 -9.18
N ILE A 33 -4.35 -6.08 -9.38
CA ILE A 33 -5.65 -5.40 -9.44
C ILE A 33 -6.37 -5.67 -8.14
N GLU A 34 -6.62 -4.63 -7.35
CA GLU A 34 -7.38 -4.72 -6.11
C GLU A 34 -8.72 -4.00 -6.24
N VAL A 35 -9.78 -4.70 -5.81
CA VAL A 35 -11.10 -4.10 -5.66
C VAL A 35 -11.16 -3.37 -4.32
N GLY A 36 -11.30 -2.05 -4.38
CA GLY A 36 -11.58 -1.22 -3.21
C GLY A 36 -12.97 -1.47 -2.63
N ASN A 37 -13.41 -0.60 -1.72
CA ASN A 37 -14.75 -0.74 -1.15
C ASN A 37 -15.84 -0.61 -2.22
N MET A 38 -16.76 -1.58 -2.25
CA MET A 38 -17.99 -1.50 -3.01
C MET A 38 -19.04 -0.78 -2.17
N SER A 39 -19.49 0.38 -2.65
CA SER A 39 -20.63 1.10 -2.06
C SER A 39 -21.87 0.79 -2.87
N TYR A 40 -22.99 0.52 -2.20
CA TYR A 40 -24.27 0.26 -2.83
C TYR A 40 -25.28 1.31 -2.35
N ASP A 41 -26.18 1.73 -3.24
CA ASP A 41 -27.25 2.65 -2.88
C ASP A 41 -28.35 1.90 -2.09
N PRO A 42 -29.01 2.54 -1.10
CA PRO A 42 -30.07 1.92 -0.30
C PRO A 42 -31.27 1.40 -1.12
N ASP A 43 -31.48 1.97 -2.31
CA ASP A 43 -32.51 1.55 -3.25
C ASP A 43 -32.13 0.30 -4.08
N GLY A 44 -30.89 -0.19 -3.96
CA GLY A 44 -30.40 -1.39 -4.63
C GLY A 44 -30.22 -1.25 -6.14
N SER A 45 -30.32 -0.03 -6.67
CA SER A 45 -30.29 0.27 -8.11
C SER A 45 -28.88 0.42 -8.68
N LYS A 46 -27.88 0.74 -7.86
CA LYS A 46 -26.48 0.90 -8.29
C LYS A 46 -25.51 0.41 -7.20
N ALA A 47 -24.41 -0.19 -7.66
CA ALA A 47 -23.21 -0.38 -6.86
C ALA A 47 -22.01 0.20 -7.61
N THR A 48 -21.16 0.92 -6.89
CA THR A 48 -19.93 1.49 -7.42
C THR A 48 -18.74 0.82 -6.75
N ALA A 49 -17.83 0.30 -7.55
CA ALA A 49 -16.59 -0.31 -7.11
C ALA A 49 -15.42 0.53 -7.63
N LYS A 50 -14.58 1.03 -6.72
CA LYS A 50 -13.33 1.67 -7.12
C LYS A 50 -12.28 0.58 -7.36
N ILE A 51 -11.96 0.33 -8.62
CA ILE A 51 -10.89 -0.58 -9.01
C ILE A 51 -9.58 0.22 -9.00
N THR A 52 -8.61 -0.22 -8.21
CA THR A 52 -7.27 0.38 -8.20
C THR A 52 -6.31 -0.61 -8.86
N MET A 53 -5.74 -0.21 -9.99
CA MET A 53 -4.72 -1.00 -10.69
C MET A 53 -3.34 -0.52 -10.23
N LEU A 54 -2.56 -1.43 -9.65
CA LEU A 54 -1.18 -1.19 -9.27
C LEU A 54 -0.28 -1.97 -10.24
N GLY A 55 0.53 -1.23 -11.00
CA GLY A 55 1.56 -1.83 -11.84
C GLY A 55 2.60 -2.52 -10.97
N THR A 56 2.90 -3.77 -11.26
CA THR A 56 4.02 -4.49 -10.65
C THR A 56 5.22 -4.30 -11.57
N SER A 57 6.37 -3.90 -11.03
CA SER A 57 7.63 -3.83 -11.82
C SER A 57 8.18 -5.24 -12.07
N GLU A 58 9.15 -5.38 -12.98
CA GLU A 58 9.78 -6.66 -13.36
C GLU A 58 10.36 -7.44 -12.16
N ASP A 59 10.67 -6.76 -11.06
CA ASP A 59 11.13 -7.35 -9.78
C ASP A 59 9.99 -7.85 -8.86
N GLY A 60 8.74 -7.89 -9.32
CA GLY A 60 7.60 -8.36 -8.51
C GLY A 60 7.18 -7.41 -7.38
N THR A 61 7.73 -6.19 -7.33
CA THR A 61 7.38 -5.17 -6.34
C THR A 61 6.16 -4.37 -6.83
N VAL A 62 5.11 -4.33 -6.01
CA VAL A 62 3.90 -3.52 -6.27
C VAL A 62 4.29 -2.04 -6.24
N VAL A 63 4.29 -1.39 -7.41
CA VAL A 63 4.63 0.04 -7.50
C VAL A 63 3.38 0.85 -7.15
N SER A 64 3.17 1.04 -5.86
CA SER A 64 2.11 1.92 -5.36
C SER A 64 2.37 3.38 -5.81
N PRO A 65 1.31 4.18 -6.09
CA PRO A 65 1.45 5.62 -6.33
C PRO A 65 2.25 6.32 -5.23
N GLU A 66 2.12 5.84 -4.00
CA GLU A 66 2.83 6.32 -2.82
C GLU A 66 4.33 6.02 -2.89
N TYR A 67 4.73 4.85 -3.40
CA TYR A 67 6.13 4.50 -3.64
C TYR A 67 6.74 5.34 -4.75
N LYS A 68 6.01 5.60 -5.85
CA LYS A 68 6.47 6.54 -6.90
C LYS A 68 6.69 7.93 -6.35
N THR A 69 5.81 8.38 -5.45
CA THR A 69 5.93 9.68 -4.80
C THR A 69 7.13 9.70 -3.84
N LEU A 70 7.41 8.60 -3.15
CA LEU A 70 8.61 8.48 -2.32
C LEU A 70 9.88 8.63 -3.17
N VAL A 71 9.99 7.87 -4.26
CA VAL A 71 11.14 7.94 -5.18
C VAL A 71 11.30 9.35 -5.76
N SER A 72 10.20 9.98 -6.18
CA SER A 72 10.27 11.33 -6.75
C SER A 72 10.69 12.38 -5.73
N TYR A 73 10.43 12.20 -4.44
CA TYR A 73 10.81 13.14 -3.38
C TYR A 73 12.15 12.83 -2.71
N LEU A 74 12.91 11.82 -3.17
CA LEU A 74 14.22 11.49 -2.59
C LEU A 74 15.19 12.66 -2.60
N TYR A 75 15.16 13.51 -3.63
CA TYR A 75 16.02 14.70 -3.71
C TYR A 75 15.81 15.70 -2.57
N ALA A 76 14.64 15.68 -1.92
CA ALA A 76 14.33 16.54 -0.78
C ALA A 76 14.89 16.01 0.55
N PHE A 77 15.35 14.74 0.58
CA PHE A 77 15.78 14.05 1.79
C PHE A 77 17.20 13.49 1.61
N PRO A 78 18.26 14.24 1.98
CA PRO A 78 19.64 13.85 1.71
C PRO A 78 20.10 12.56 2.42
N TYR A 79 19.37 12.13 3.46
CA TYR A 79 19.64 10.90 4.20
C TYR A 79 19.00 9.64 3.54
N LEU A 80 18.17 9.81 2.51
CA LEU A 80 17.56 8.74 1.74
C LEU A 80 18.16 8.65 0.34
N ASN A 81 18.22 7.43 -0.19
CA ASN A 81 18.48 7.15 -1.60
C ASN A 81 17.72 5.88 -1.99
N GLU A 82 17.75 5.51 -3.28
CA GLU A 82 17.01 4.37 -3.80
C GLU A 82 17.40 3.02 -3.15
N GLU A 83 18.65 2.88 -2.72
CA GLU A 83 19.11 1.69 -2.02
C GLU A 83 18.62 1.66 -0.58
N LYS A 84 18.71 2.78 0.12
CA LYS A 84 18.30 2.92 1.52
C LYS A 84 16.81 2.69 1.69
N ILE A 85 15.94 3.20 0.81
CA ILE A 85 14.49 2.98 0.95
C ILE A 85 14.08 1.51 0.86
N LYS A 86 14.93 0.65 0.26
CA LYS A 86 14.72 -0.81 0.21
C LYS A 86 15.19 -1.51 1.50
N ARG A 87 16.02 -0.84 2.31
CA ARG A 87 16.52 -1.39 3.57
C ARG A 87 15.44 -1.37 4.65
N GLU A 88 15.56 -2.32 5.57
CA GLU A 88 14.69 -2.39 6.72
C GLU A 88 15.28 -1.52 7.84
N PHE A 89 14.43 -0.71 8.49
CA PHE A 89 14.79 0.15 9.60
C PHE A 89 14.07 -0.27 10.88
N LYS A 90 14.74 -0.14 12.03
CA LYS A 90 14.20 -0.49 13.34
C LYS A 90 13.59 0.73 14.02
N CYS A 91 12.32 0.66 14.38
CA CYS A 91 11.63 1.70 15.15
C CYS A 91 10.81 1.05 16.26
N ASN A 92 10.82 1.60 17.48
CA ASN A 92 10.04 1.07 18.62
C ASN A 92 10.18 -0.45 18.87
N GLY A 93 11.33 -1.04 18.53
CA GLY A 93 11.60 -2.47 18.72
C GLY A 93 11.16 -3.38 17.56
N GLU A 94 10.41 -2.88 16.58
CA GLU A 94 9.99 -3.60 15.38
C GLU A 94 10.78 -3.14 14.15
N TRP A 95 10.79 -3.97 13.10
CA TRP A 95 11.43 -3.67 11.82
C TRP A 95 10.41 -3.29 10.78
N TYR A 96 10.74 -2.27 9.99
CA TYR A 96 9.88 -1.70 8.96
C TYR A 96 10.65 -1.48 7.66
N VAL A 97 9.96 -1.48 6.53
CA VAL A 97 10.49 -1.04 5.24
C VAL A 97 9.66 0.15 4.75
N LEU A 98 10.30 1.15 4.13
CA LEU A 98 9.57 2.28 3.56
C LEU A 98 8.82 1.84 2.31
N THR A 99 7.51 2.08 2.29
CA THR A 99 6.61 1.66 1.22
C THR A 99 5.95 2.82 0.50
N GLY A 100 6.06 4.06 1.01
CA GLY A 100 5.55 5.22 0.31
C GLY A 100 5.75 6.56 1.02
N PHE A 101 5.29 7.62 0.34
CA PHE A 101 5.34 9.00 0.83
C PHE A 101 4.05 9.73 0.47
N ASN A 102 3.50 10.47 1.43
CA ASN A 102 2.33 11.32 1.27
C ASN A 102 2.68 12.78 1.57
N SER A 103 2.92 13.56 0.51
CA SER A 103 3.27 14.98 0.60
C SER A 103 2.19 15.86 1.26
N ARG A 104 0.93 15.39 1.30
CA ARG A 104 -0.18 16.11 1.95
C ARG A 104 -0.19 15.92 3.47
N ALA A 105 0.42 14.84 3.97
CA ALA A 105 0.45 14.52 5.39
C ALA A 105 1.61 15.25 6.09
N ARG A 106 1.33 16.47 6.57
CA ARG A 106 2.37 17.37 7.14
C ARG A 106 3.15 16.81 8.33
N LYS A 107 2.48 16.07 9.24
CA LYS A 107 3.12 15.55 10.47
C LYS A 107 3.85 14.23 10.23
N ASN A 108 3.21 13.32 9.50
CA ASN A 108 3.69 11.95 9.30
C ASN A 108 3.65 11.61 7.79
N PRO A 109 4.59 12.15 7.00
CA PRO A 109 4.55 12.02 5.54
C PRO A 109 5.05 10.66 5.04
N PHE A 110 5.89 9.95 5.81
CA PHE A 110 6.45 8.66 5.40
C PHE A 110 5.50 7.51 5.73
N ILE A 111 5.44 6.51 4.86
CA ILE A 111 4.66 5.29 5.03
C ILE A 111 5.63 4.12 5.03
N GLY A 112 5.54 3.26 6.04
CA GLY A 112 6.33 2.03 6.13
C GLY A 112 5.47 0.83 6.50
N SER A 113 5.87 -0.35 6.05
CA SER A 113 5.22 -1.62 6.39
C SER A 113 6.07 -2.38 7.40
N CYS A 114 5.44 -2.92 8.44
CA CYS A 114 6.11 -3.76 9.43
C CYS A 114 6.47 -5.12 8.81
N VAL A 115 7.74 -5.48 8.83
CA VAL A 115 8.25 -6.74 8.28
C VAL A 115 8.38 -7.82 9.35
N GLU A 116 8.57 -7.43 10.61
CA GLU A 116 8.82 -8.32 11.73
C GLU A 116 8.24 -7.76 13.03
N GLY A 117 7.61 -8.62 13.82
CA GLY A 117 7.00 -8.27 15.10
C GLY A 117 5.53 -8.67 15.20
N ALA A 118 4.85 -8.16 16.23
CA ALA A 118 3.44 -8.42 16.47
C ALA A 118 2.55 -7.75 15.41
N ASN A 119 3.07 -6.73 14.72
CA ASN A 119 2.35 -5.97 13.70
C ASN A 119 2.74 -6.31 12.26
N LYS A 120 3.42 -7.44 12.02
CA LYS A 120 3.86 -7.85 10.67
C LYS A 120 2.74 -7.73 9.63
N GLY A 121 3.05 -7.07 8.51
CA GLY A 121 2.13 -6.82 7.40
C GLY A 121 1.21 -5.59 7.56
N LYS A 122 1.27 -4.88 8.70
CA LYS A 122 0.54 -3.62 8.88
C LYS A 122 1.36 -2.42 8.42
N SER A 123 0.68 -1.46 7.82
CA SER A 123 1.26 -0.18 7.41
C SER A 123 1.15 0.86 8.53
N PHE A 124 2.22 1.61 8.72
CA PHE A 124 2.35 2.70 9.69
C PHE A 124 2.86 3.96 9.02
N VAL A 125 2.59 5.10 9.65
CA VAL A 125 3.07 6.41 9.19
C VAL A 125 4.13 6.96 10.13
N PHE A 126 5.13 7.62 9.58
CA PHE A 126 6.30 8.10 10.33
C PHE A 126 6.56 9.60 10.07
N PRO A 127 6.94 10.36 11.11
CA PRO A 127 7.47 11.72 10.96
C PRO A 127 8.81 11.73 10.21
N ALA A 128 9.11 12.85 9.55
CA ALA A 128 10.39 13.02 8.85
C ALA A 128 11.59 12.89 9.80
N ASP A 129 11.53 13.55 10.96
CA ASP A 129 12.61 13.54 11.97
C ASP A 129 12.95 12.12 12.46
N THR A 130 11.94 11.26 12.60
CA THR A 130 12.15 9.86 12.99
C THR A 130 12.87 9.10 11.89
N ILE A 131 12.45 9.26 10.63
CA ILE A 131 13.11 8.60 9.50
C ILE A 131 14.54 9.13 9.36
N GLU A 132 14.76 10.44 9.47
CA GLU A 132 16.11 11.02 9.45
C GLU A 132 17.02 10.38 10.51
N ALA A 133 16.57 10.29 11.76
CA ALA A 133 17.34 9.67 12.83
C ALA A 133 17.67 8.19 12.56
N MET A 134 16.70 7.41 12.05
CA MET A 134 16.90 5.99 11.77
C MET A 134 17.81 5.74 10.55
N PHE A 135 17.71 6.57 9.51
CA PHE A 135 18.46 6.40 8.26
C PHE A 135 19.84 7.06 8.25
N THR A 136 20.10 7.92 9.24
CA THR A 136 21.43 8.50 9.51
C THR A 136 22.29 7.56 10.36
N ASN A 137 21.66 6.73 11.21
CA ASN A 137 22.39 5.83 12.11
C ASN A 137 22.28 4.38 11.65
N GLU A 138 23.38 3.84 11.12
CA GLU A 138 23.45 2.49 10.56
C GLU A 138 23.06 1.37 11.54
N LYS A 139 23.12 1.62 12.86
CA LYS A 139 22.69 0.64 13.87
C LYS A 139 21.21 0.29 13.79
N PHE A 140 20.40 1.14 13.18
CA PHE A 140 18.97 0.91 12.99
C PHE A 140 18.62 0.38 11.61
N LEU A 141 19.60 0.10 10.74
CA LEU A 141 19.36 -0.37 9.37
C LEU A 141 19.88 -1.80 9.17
N ARG A 142 19.12 -2.62 8.45
CA ARG A 142 19.56 -3.94 7.95
C ARG A 142 19.18 -4.12 6.49
N ASN A 143 19.79 -5.13 5.86
CA ASN A 143 19.47 -5.53 4.49
C ASN A 143 18.42 -6.65 4.50
#